data_AF-A0A7C7CPF5-F1
#
_entry.id   AF-A0A7C7CPF5-F1
#
_cell.length_a   1.000
_cell.length_b   1.000
_cell.length_c   1.000
_cell.angle_alpha   90.00
_cell.angle_beta   90.00
_cell.angle_gamma   90.00
#
_symmetry.space_group_name_H-M   'P 1'
#
loop_
_entity.id
_entity.type
_entity.pdbx_description
1 polymer ?
#
loop_
_entity_poly.entity_id
_entity_poly.type
_entity_poly.pdbx_seq_one_letter_code
_entity_poly.pdbx_strand_id
1 'polypeptide(L)'
;MLWISAASPRQFDEARVAATIVTIVGGIQMLIGAWHISITNRDVIVGPLAGVLLCAGTGALFAQDWALSSNAEQGTAFITLSILILLEVYLFFKGMIVGTTARMWSAAGLRQVDRGLLSGTRGAIGYFERAWDFEEEYINAMSHLALTKIHHHLGNNEQAEEHHERLQRLGGEESMDSAWNI
;
A
#
# COMPACT_ATOMS: atom_id res chain seq x y z
N MET A 1 26.91 6.71 20.90
CA MET A 1 27.58 7.38 19.76
C MET A 1 27.49 8.90 19.82
N LEU A 2 26.32 9.51 20.07
CA LEU A 2 26.17 10.98 20.21
C LEU A 2 26.92 11.64 21.40
N TRP A 3 27.18 10.90 22.48
CA TRP A 3 27.91 11.44 23.64
C TRP A 3 29.43 11.47 23.46
N ILE A 4 29.98 10.66 22.55
CA ILE A 4 31.42 10.59 22.29
C ILE A 4 31.87 11.68 21.31
N SER A 5 30.94 12.26 20.51
CA SER A 5 31.24 13.35 19.58
C SER A 5 31.33 14.72 20.23
N ALA A 6 30.71 14.94 21.39
CA ALA A 6 30.74 16.23 22.09
C ALA A 6 32.12 16.60 22.65
N ALA A 7 33.04 15.63 22.78
CA ALA A 7 34.39 15.81 23.30
C ALA A 7 35.48 15.96 22.20
N SER A 8 35.08 16.03 20.92
CA SER A 8 36.01 16.16 19.78
C SER A 8 36.43 17.63 19.55
N PRO A 9 37.73 17.92 19.31
CA PRO A 9 38.21 19.28 19.06
C PRO A 9 37.86 19.86 17.67
N ARG A 10 37.19 19.09 16.79
CA ARG A 10 36.61 19.61 15.54
C ARG A 10 35.18 20.08 15.80
N GLN A 11 34.82 21.29 15.33
CA GLN A 11 33.44 21.79 15.32
C GLN A 11 32.53 20.71 14.72
N PHE A 12 31.66 20.15 15.56
CA PHE A 12 30.74 19.12 15.16
C PHE A 12 29.51 19.79 14.55
N ASP A 13 29.29 19.61 13.26
CA ASP A 13 28.10 20.12 12.58
C ASP A 13 26.93 19.18 12.86
N GLU A 14 26.32 19.35 14.04
CA GLU A 14 25.22 18.52 14.53
C GLU A 14 24.05 18.48 13.55
N ALA A 15 23.74 19.61 12.91
CA ALA A 15 22.64 19.72 11.97
C ALA A 15 22.91 18.87 10.71
N ARG A 16 24.13 18.91 10.18
CA ARG A 16 24.51 18.12 8.99
C ARG A 16 24.53 16.62 9.27
N VAL A 17 25.02 16.24 10.45
CA VAL A 17 25.01 14.83 10.87
C VAL A 17 23.58 14.33 11.04
N ALA A 18 22.71 15.11 11.68
CA ALA A 18 21.29 14.77 11.83
C ALA A 18 20.59 14.64 10.47
N ALA A 19 20.79 15.60 9.56
CA ALA A 19 20.23 15.56 8.22
C ALA A 19 20.71 14.33 7.44
N THR A 20 21.99 13.97 7.55
CA THR A 20 22.55 12.76 6.91
C THR A 20 21.89 11.49 7.44
N ILE A 21 21.70 11.38 8.75
CA ILE A 21 21.03 10.22 9.37
C ILE A 21 19.57 10.14 8.90
N VAL A 22 18.84 11.26 8.90
CA VAL A 22 17.44 11.31 8.46
C VAL A 22 17.31 10.89 6.98
N THR A 23 18.20 11.38 6.11
CA THR A 23 18.23 11.00 4.69
C THR A 23 18.49 9.51 4.52
N ILE A 24 19.46 8.93 5.23
CA ILE A 24 19.80 7.50 5.12
C ILE A 24 18.63 6.64 5.62
N VAL A 25 18.09 6.96 6.80
CA VAL A 25 16.97 6.21 7.39
C VAL A 25 15.73 6.32 6.52
N GLY A 26 15.39 7.54 6.06
CA GLY A 26 14.28 7.77 5.14
C GLY A 26 14.45 7.01 3.82
N GLY A 27 15.66 6.99 3.26
CA GLY A 27 15.97 6.27 2.03
C GLY A 27 15.81 4.75 2.16
N ILE A 28 16.35 4.15 3.23
CA ILE A 28 16.21 2.71 3.48
C ILE A 28 14.73 2.35 3.68
N GLN A 29 14.01 3.12 4.52
CA GLN A 29 12.61 2.86 4.82
C GLN A 29 11.73 3.04 3.57
N MET A 30 12.06 4.00 2.69
CA MET A 30 11.34 4.21 1.45
C MET A 30 11.53 3.06 0.46
N LEU A 31 12.73 2.48 0.37
CA LEU A 31 12.96 1.29 -0.46
C LEU A 31 12.15 0.09 0.04
N ILE A 32 12.12 -0.14 1.35
CA ILE A 32 11.33 -1.21 1.97
C ILE A 32 9.83 -0.97 1.73
N GLY A 33 9.35 0.26 1.96
CA GLY A 33 7.95 0.63 1.75
C GLY A 33 7.52 0.51 0.28
N ALA A 34 8.35 0.97 -0.66
CA ALA A 34 8.09 0.80 -2.10
C ALA A 34 8.05 -0.67 -2.51
N TRP A 35 8.89 -1.52 -1.91
CA TRP A 35 8.90 -2.96 -2.14
C TRP A 35 7.61 -3.62 -1.62
N HIS A 36 7.18 -3.32 -0.39
CA HIS A 36 5.92 -3.83 0.17
C HIS A 36 4.70 -3.38 -0.63
N ILE A 37 4.63 -2.10 -1.02
CA ILE A 37 3.54 -1.56 -1.85
C ILE A 37 3.54 -2.22 -3.25
N SER A 38 4.72 -2.47 -3.85
CA SER A 38 4.78 -2.95 -5.23
C SER A 38 4.70 -4.46 -5.40
N ILE A 39 5.13 -5.25 -4.41
CA ILE A 39 5.19 -6.71 -4.52
C ILE A 39 4.15 -7.36 -3.62
N THR A 40 4.04 -6.90 -2.38
CA THR A 40 3.20 -7.54 -1.38
C THR A 40 1.79 -6.94 -1.31
N ASN A 41 1.56 -5.76 -1.93
CA ASN A 41 0.35 -4.96 -1.75
C ASN A 41 0.00 -4.78 -0.26
N ARG A 42 1.04 -4.68 0.59
CA ARG A 42 0.92 -4.48 2.04
C ARG A 42 1.48 -3.12 2.42
N ASP A 43 0.97 -2.57 3.51
CA ASP A 43 1.52 -1.42 4.23
C ASP A 43 1.57 -0.13 3.39
N VAL A 44 0.38 0.32 3.02
CA VAL A 44 0.12 1.53 2.22
C VAL A 44 0.72 2.83 2.80
N ILE A 45 0.94 2.90 4.12
CA ILE A 45 1.32 4.14 4.82
C ILE A 45 2.84 4.27 5.04
N VAL A 46 3.57 3.15 5.15
CA VAL A 46 5.00 3.17 5.53
C VAL A 46 5.87 3.76 4.41
N GLY A 47 5.54 3.46 3.15
CA GLY A 47 6.24 4.04 1.99
C GLY A 47 6.19 5.57 1.98
N PRO A 48 5.00 6.19 2.03
CA PRO A 48 4.88 7.64 2.00
C PRO A 48 5.54 8.35 3.21
N LEU A 49 5.30 7.87 4.44
CA LEU A 49 5.92 8.48 5.62
C LEU A 49 7.45 8.45 5.58
N ALA A 50 8.03 7.40 5.00
CA ALA A 50 9.47 7.29 4.80
C ALA A 50 10.00 8.26 3.74
N GLY A 51 9.28 8.45 2.64
CA GLY A 51 9.67 9.37 1.59
C GLY A 51 9.58 10.84 2.01
N VAL A 52 8.66 11.19 2.90
CA VAL A 52 8.66 12.51 3.57
C VAL A 52 9.96 12.74 4.34
N LEU A 53 10.44 11.74 5.11
CA LEU A 53 11.72 11.85 5.83
C LEU A 53 12.91 11.96 4.87
N LEU A 54 12.92 11.20 3.77
CA LEU A 54 13.95 11.30 2.75
C LEU A 54 13.99 12.69 2.11
N CYS A 55 12.83 13.25 1.76
CA CYS A 55 12.72 14.59 1.19
C CYS A 55 13.18 15.66 2.18
N ALA A 56 12.76 15.56 3.45
CA ALA A 56 13.13 16.51 4.50
C ALA A 56 14.65 16.48 4.78
N GLY A 57 15.25 15.29 4.90
CA GLY A 57 16.70 15.15 5.10
C GLY A 57 17.51 15.65 3.90
N THR A 58 17.09 15.30 2.68
CA THR A 58 17.74 15.76 1.45
C THR A 58 17.66 17.28 1.31
N GLY A 59 16.50 17.87 1.60
CA GLY A 59 16.31 19.31 1.60
C GLY A 59 17.17 20.01 2.64
N ALA A 60 17.28 19.45 3.85
CA ALA A 60 18.15 19.99 4.89
C ALA A 60 19.62 19.95 4.50
N LEU A 61 20.09 18.88 3.85
CA LEU A 61 21.47 18.80 3.35
C LEU A 61 21.75 19.86 2.28
N PHE A 62 20.85 20.04 1.32
CA PHE A 62 21.03 21.07 0.28
C PHE A 62 20.91 22.49 0.83
N ALA A 63 20.09 22.73 1.85
CA ALA A 63 19.93 24.04 2.46
C ALA A 63 21.19 24.54 3.17
N GLN A 64 22.00 23.64 3.74
CA GLN A 64 23.22 24.02 4.47
C GLN A 64 24.29 24.61 3.55
N ASP A 65 24.50 24.01 2.38
CA ASP A 65 25.53 24.43 1.44
C ASP A 65 24.99 25.40 0.36
N TRP A 66 23.69 25.72 0.38
CA TRP A 66 23.01 26.47 -0.68
C TRP A 66 23.70 27.79 -1.07
N ALA A 67 24.11 28.57 -0.07
CA ALA A 67 24.75 29.87 -0.27
C ALA A 67 26.18 29.76 -0.82
N LEU A 68 26.82 28.60 -0.65
CA LEU A 68 28.18 28.31 -1.10
C LEU A 68 28.19 27.55 -2.43
N SER A 69 27.07 26.94 -2.80
CA SER A 69 26.91 26.17 -4.03
C SER A 69 26.91 27.06 -5.28
N SER A 70 27.46 26.52 -6.36
CA SER A 70 27.37 27.13 -7.68
C SER A 70 25.94 27.05 -8.25
N ASN A 71 25.63 27.88 -9.25
CA ASN A 71 24.33 27.85 -9.93
C ASN A 71 23.99 26.47 -10.52
N ALA A 72 25.00 25.70 -10.96
CA ALA A 72 24.82 24.36 -11.49
C ALA A 72 24.46 23.33 -10.40
N GLU A 73 25.07 23.45 -9.22
CA GLU A 73 24.78 22.60 -8.06
C GLU A 73 23.40 22.92 -7.49
N GLN A 74 23.03 24.19 -7.38
CA GLN A 74 21.68 24.61 -6.96
C GLN A 74 20.61 24.08 -7.93
N GLY A 75 20.85 24.16 -9.24
CA GLY A 75 19.95 23.61 -10.26
C GLY A 75 19.80 22.10 -10.14
N THR A 76 20.91 21.39 -9.91
CA THR A 76 20.89 19.93 -9.71
C THR A 76 20.14 19.54 -8.45
N ALA A 77 20.41 20.22 -7.33
CA ALA A 77 19.73 20.00 -6.05
C ALA A 77 18.21 20.21 -6.17
N PHE A 78 17.79 21.25 -6.89
CA PHE A 78 16.38 21.53 -7.13
C PHE A 78 15.70 20.42 -7.96
N ILE A 79 16.36 19.95 -9.03
CA ILE A 79 15.84 18.85 -9.87
C ILE A 79 15.72 17.57 -9.06
N THR A 80 16.75 17.23 -8.27
CA THR A 80 16.74 16.03 -7.40
C THR A 80 15.60 16.09 -6.40
N LEU A 81 15.41 17.20 -5.68
CA LEU A 81 14.30 17.37 -4.75
C LEU A 81 12.93 17.28 -5.44
N SER A 82 12.80 17.88 -6.63
CA SER A 82 11.56 17.84 -7.40
C SER A 82 11.19 16.41 -7.79
N ILE A 83 12.17 15.62 -8.24
CA ILE A 83 11.97 14.21 -8.58
C ILE A 83 11.57 13.40 -7.34
N LEU A 84 12.24 13.63 -6.19
CA LEU A 84 11.90 12.94 -4.95
C LEU A 84 10.46 13.23 -4.50
N ILE A 85 10.04 14.49 -4.54
CA ILE A 85 8.67 14.89 -4.20
C ILE A 85 7.65 14.29 -5.17
N LEU A 86 7.94 14.29 -6.47
CA LEU A 86 7.04 13.67 -7.47
C LEU A 86 6.91 12.15 -7.25
N LEU A 87 8.02 11.47 -6.97
CA LEU A 87 8.03 10.04 -6.65
C LEU A 87 7.20 9.75 -5.40
N GLU A 88 7.32 10.60 -4.39
CA GLU A 88 6.57 10.49 -3.14
C GLU A 88 5.07 10.65 -3.36
N VAL A 89 4.65 11.67 -4.12
CA VAL A 89 3.24 11.85 -4.52
C VAL A 89 2.73 10.63 -5.28
N TYR A 90 3.52 10.10 -6.22
CA TYR A 90 3.15 8.89 -6.96
C TYR A 90 2.93 7.68 -6.03
N LEU A 91 3.84 7.44 -5.09
CA LEU A 91 3.72 6.33 -4.13
C LEU A 91 2.51 6.49 -3.22
N PHE A 92 2.23 7.70 -2.75
CA PHE A 92 1.03 8.00 -1.96
C PHE A 92 -0.26 7.61 -2.70
N PHE A 93 -0.40 8.04 -3.96
CA PHE A 93 -1.56 7.66 -4.77
C PHE A 93 -1.61 6.16 -5.07
N LYS A 94 -0.47 5.55 -5.40
CA LYS A 94 -0.40 4.10 -5.66
C LYS A 94 -0.85 3.30 -4.44
N GLY A 95 -0.38 3.66 -3.25
CA GLY A 95 -0.81 3.03 -2.00
C GLY A 95 -2.32 3.15 -1.80
N MET A 96 -2.89 4.34 -1.96
CA MET A 96 -4.34 4.56 -1.81
C MET A 96 -5.19 3.76 -2.83
N ILE A 97 -4.73 3.60 -4.07
CA ILE A 97 -5.47 2.87 -5.11
C ILE A 97 -5.56 1.37 -4.80
N VAL A 98 -4.51 0.78 -4.25
CA VAL A 98 -4.47 -0.67 -3.96
C VAL A 98 -5.55 -1.07 -2.94
N GLY A 99 -5.69 -0.35 -1.82
CA GLY A 99 -6.65 -0.71 -0.76
C GLY A 99 -8.14 -0.47 -1.08
N THR A 100 -8.48 0.25 -2.16
CA THR A 100 -9.90 0.53 -2.49
C THR A 100 -10.47 -0.42 -3.54
N THR A 101 -9.62 -1.21 -4.19
CA THR A 101 -10.00 -1.97 -5.38
C THR A 101 -10.88 -3.18 -5.04
N ALA A 102 -10.60 -3.91 -3.96
CA ALA A 102 -11.38 -5.10 -3.61
C ALA A 102 -12.80 -4.78 -3.15
N ARG A 103 -12.98 -3.73 -2.31
CA ARG A 103 -14.32 -3.21 -1.93
C ARG A 103 -15.15 -2.84 -3.15
N MET A 104 -14.56 -2.15 -4.12
CA MET A 104 -15.25 -1.75 -5.34
C MET A 104 -15.71 -2.96 -6.17
N TRP A 105 -14.87 -3.98 -6.31
CA TRP A 105 -15.23 -5.20 -7.03
C TRP A 105 -16.31 -6.01 -6.31
N SER A 106 -16.22 -6.17 -4.98
CA SER A 106 -17.25 -6.87 -4.19
C SER A 106 -18.62 -6.14 -4.28
N ALA A 107 -18.63 -4.81 -4.15
CA ALA A 107 -19.84 -4.01 -4.32
C ALA A 107 -20.39 -4.03 -5.76
N ALA A 108 -19.54 -4.16 -6.77
CA ALA A 108 -19.96 -4.36 -8.15
C ALA A 108 -20.57 -5.76 -8.35
N GLY A 109 -19.98 -6.80 -7.74
CA GLY A 109 -20.49 -8.17 -7.76
C GLY A 109 -21.89 -8.26 -7.17
N LEU A 110 -22.11 -7.67 -5.99
CA LEU A 110 -23.42 -7.66 -5.34
C LEU A 110 -24.49 -6.96 -6.21
N ARG A 111 -24.12 -5.88 -6.90
CA ARG A 111 -25.01 -5.21 -7.87
C ARG A 111 -25.34 -6.07 -9.09
N GLN A 112 -24.46 -6.98 -9.50
CA GLN A 112 -24.77 -7.93 -10.58
C GLN A 112 -25.64 -9.08 -10.08
N VAL A 113 -25.48 -9.52 -8.83
CA VAL A 113 -26.38 -10.49 -8.20
C VAL A 113 -27.81 -9.96 -8.18
N ASP A 114 -27.99 -8.71 -7.75
CA ASP A 114 -29.30 -8.03 -7.75
C ASP A 114 -29.93 -7.93 -9.15
N ARG A 115 -29.09 -7.86 -10.20
CA ARG A 115 -29.51 -7.86 -11.61
C ARG A 115 -29.72 -9.26 -12.19
N GLY A 116 -29.48 -10.33 -11.43
CA GLY A 116 -29.52 -11.72 -11.91
C GLY A 116 -28.39 -12.08 -12.89
N LEU A 117 -27.39 -11.22 -13.06
CA LEU A 117 -26.25 -11.43 -13.96
C LEU A 117 -25.14 -12.18 -13.21
N LEU A 118 -25.30 -13.49 -13.07
CA LEU A 118 -24.39 -14.31 -12.26
C LEU A 118 -23.08 -14.65 -12.99
N SER A 119 -23.14 -14.98 -14.29
CA SER A 119 -22.02 -15.56 -15.04
C SER A 119 -21.46 -14.63 -16.14
N GLY A 120 -20.28 -14.99 -16.65
CA GLY A 120 -19.54 -14.25 -17.68
C GLY A 120 -18.57 -13.20 -17.12
N THR A 121 -17.75 -12.61 -18.00
CA THR A 121 -16.68 -11.66 -17.61
C THR A 121 -17.19 -10.39 -16.91
N ARG A 122 -18.48 -10.06 -17.10
CA ARG A 122 -19.18 -8.94 -16.45
C ARG A 122 -20.29 -9.42 -15.50
N GLY A 123 -20.31 -10.71 -15.15
CA GLY A 123 -21.23 -11.29 -14.18
C GLY A 123 -20.66 -11.22 -12.77
N ALA A 124 -21.52 -11.50 -11.78
CA ALA A 124 -21.18 -11.47 -10.36
C ALA A 124 -19.94 -12.31 -10.02
N ILE A 125 -19.80 -13.52 -10.59
CA ILE A 125 -18.64 -14.40 -10.37
C ILE A 125 -17.34 -13.68 -10.71
N GLY A 126 -17.24 -13.11 -11.93
CA GLY A 126 -16.02 -12.43 -12.37
C GLY A 126 -15.69 -11.17 -11.56
N TYR A 127 -16.67 -10.57 -10.89
CA TYR A 127 -16.44 -9.47 -9.96
C TYR A 127 -15.92 -9.96 -8.60
N PHE A 128 -16.53 -11.00 -8.03
CA PHE A 128 -16.09 -11.57 -6.75
C PHE A 128 -14.71 -12.25 -6.84
N GLU A 129 -14.37 -12.89 -7.96
CA GLU A 129 -13.03 -13.45 -8.19
C GLU A 129 -11.94 -12.37 -8.23
N ARG A 130 -12.29 -11.14 -8.61
CA ARG A 130 -11.37 -9.98 -8.65
C ARG A 130 -11.36 -9.19 -7.35
N ALA A 131 -12.33 -9.44 -6.46
CA ALA A 131 -12.48 -8.79 -5.18
C ALA A 131 -11.58 -9.43 -4.11
N TRP A 132 -10.28 -9.50 -4.42
CA TRP A 132 -9.26 -10.02 -3.51
C TRP A 132 -8.52 -8.87 -2.85
N ASP A 133 -8.50 -8.86 -1.52
CA ASP A 133 -7.79 -7.92 -0.67
C ASP A 133 -6.90 -8.64 0.34
N PHE A 134 -5.60 -8.34 0.39
CA PHE A 134 -4.73 -8.95 1.39
C PHE A 134 -4.81 -8.29 2.76
N GLU A 135 -5.27 -7.04 2.84
CA GLU A 135 -5.37 -6.29 4.10
C GLU A 135 -6.73 -6.51 4.77
N GLU A 136 -7.77 -6.56 3.94
CA GLU A 136 -9.15 -6.71 4.41
C GLU A 136 -9.65 -8.14 4.21
N GLU A 137 -9.15 -9.04 5.05
CA GLU A 137 -9.44 -10.49 4.98
C GLU A 137 -10.95 -10.82 4.99
N TYR A 138 -11.75 -9.97 5.62
CA TYR A 138 -13.22 -10.09 5.62
C TYR A 138 -13.85 -9.90 4.22
N ILE A 139 -13.24 -9.12 3.31
CA ILE A 139 -13.72 -8.97 1.92
C ILE A 139 -13.49 -10.26 1.14
N ASN A 140 -12.38 -10.95 1.39
CA ASN A 140 -12.12 -12.25 0.79
C ASN A 140 -13.11 -13.29 1.29
N ALA A 141 -13.38 -13.31 2.60
CA ALA A 141 -14.39 -14.18 3.20
C ALA A 141 -15.77 -13.93 2.56
N MET A 142 -16.21 -12.67 2.48
CA MET A 142 -17.47 -12.30 1.82
C MET A 142 -17.53 -12.74 0.36
N SER A 143 -16.44 -12.53 -0.39
CA SER A 143 -16.39 -12.87 -1.81
C SER A 143 -16.43 -14.39 -2.01
N HIS A 144 -15.76 -15.17 -1.15
CA HIS A 144 -15.84 -16.63 -1.18
C HIS A 144 -17.20 -17.16 -0.76
N LEU A 145 -17.84 -16.58 0.27
CA LEU A 145 -19.22 -16.95 0.62
C LEU A 145 -20.18 -16.70 -0.56
N ALA A 146 -20.08 -15.52 -1.19
CA ALA A 146 -20.90 -15.18 -2.34
C ALA A 146 -20.68 -16.16 -3.51
N LEU A 147 -19.41 -16.50 -3.80
CA LEU A 147 -19.05 -17.48 -4.83
C LEU A 147 -19.61 -18.87 -4.50
N THR A 148 -19.47 -19.35 -3.26
CA THR A 148 -20.05 -20.64 -2.84
C THR A 148 -21.56 -20.66 -3.06
N LYS A 149 -22.29 -19.62 -2.64
CA LYS A 149 -23.75 -19.52 -2.84
C LYS A 149 -24.13 -19.49 -4.33
N ILE A 150 -23.42 -18.70 -5.14
CA ILE A 150 -23.69 -18.59 -6.58
C ILE A 150 -23.39 -19.92 -7.30
N HIS A 151 -22.26 -20.56 -7.02
CA HIS A 151 -21.90 -21.83 -7.65
C HIS A 151 -22.85 -22.96 -7.24
N HIS A 152 -23.24 -23.01 -5.97
CA HIS A 152 -24.26 -23.96 -5.51
C HIS A 152 -25.60 -23.72 -6.22
N HIS A 153 -26.03 -22.46 -6.38
CA HIS A 153 -27.24 -22.12 -7.14
C HIS A 153 -27.17 -22.55 -8.62
N LEU A 154 -25.99 -22.49 -9.23
CA LEU A 154 -25.75 -22.92 -10.61
C LEU A 154 -25.54 -24.44 -10.76
N GLY A 155 -25.48 -25.19 -9.65
CA GLY A 155 -25.21 -26.64 -9.65
C GLY A 155 -23.73 -27.01 -9.81
N ASN A 156 -22.81 -26.04 -9.69
CA ASN A 156 -21.37 -26.24 -9.80
C ASN A 156 -20.76 -26.63 -8.45
N ASN A 157 -21.10 -27.82 -7.95
CA ASN A 157 -20.73 -28.24 -6.59
C ASN A 157 -19.22 -28.31 -6.34
N GLU A 158 -18.41 -28.65 -7.35
CA GLU A 158 -16.95 -28.70 -7.22
C GLU A 158 -16.36 -27.31 -6.89
N GLN A 159 -16.76 -26.27 -7.65
CA GLN A 159 -16.31 -24.89 -7.41
C GLN A 159 -16.88 -24.32 -6.11
N ALA A 160 -18.12 -24.71 -5.77
CA ALA A 160 -18.72 -24.31 -4.51
C ALA A 160 -17.92 -24.84 -3.30
N GLU A 161 -17.50 -26.11 -3.36
CA GLU A 161 -16.68 -26.75 -2.32
C GLU A 161 -15.30 -26.10 -2.21
N GLU A 162 -14.64 -25.81 -3.33
CA GLU A 162 -13.34 -25.13 -3.36
C GLU A 162 -13.40 -23.76 -2.65
N HIS A 163 -14.43 -22.97 -2.97
CA HIS A 163 -14.63 -21.68 -2.32
C HIS A 163 -15.06 -21.81 -0.86
N HIS A 164 -15.80 -22.87 -0.52
CA HIS A 164 -16.19 -23.16 0.86
C HIS A 164 -14.96 -23.50 1.71
N GLU A 165 -14.05 -24.35 1.22
CA GLU A 165 -12.78 -24.64 1.91
C GLU A 165 -11.93 -23.38 2.13
N ARG A 166 -11.89 -22.47 1.14
CA ARG A 166 -11.18 -21.19 1.28
C ARG A 166 -11.83 -20.30 2.33
N LEU A 167 -13.16 -20.22 2.36
CA LEU A 167 -13.90 -19.50 3.38
C LEU A 167 -13.61 -20.05 4.79
N GLN A 168 -13.56 -21.37 4.96
CA GLN A 168 -13.23 -21.99 6.24
C GLN A 168 -11.83 -21.60 6.74
N ARG A 169 -10.85 -21.47 5.83
CA ARG A 169 -9.49 -20.99 6.18
C ARG A 169 -9.48 -19.52 6.62
N LEU A 170 -10.48 -18.73 6.23
CA LEU A 170 -10.65 -17.31 6.58
C LEU A 170 -11.57 -17.10 7.80
N GLY A 171 -11.84 -18.17 8.57
CA GLY A 171 -12.67 -18.11 9.78
C GLY A 171 -14.14 -18.49 9.58
N GLY A 172 -14.52 -18.94 8.38
CA GLY A 172 -15.87 -19.47 8.11
C GLY A 172 -16.96 -18.40 8.05
N GLU A 173 -18.22 -18.84 8.04
CA GLU A 173 -19.38 -17.92 8.08
C GLU A 173 -19.51 -17.20 9.43
N GLU A 174 -18.92 -17.76 10.50
CA GLU A 174 -18.96 -17.17 11.84
C GLU A 174 -18.14 -15.88 11.96
N SER A 175 -17.14 -15.67 11.10
CA SER A 175 -16.35 -14.43 11.07
C SER A 175 -17.08 -13.28 10.36
N MET A 176 -18.24 -13.56 9.74
CA MET A 176 -18.99 -12.63 8.93
C MET A 176 -20.18 -11.99 9.67
N ASP A 177 -20.57 -10.80 9.24
CA ASP A 177 -21.78 -10.15 9.76
C ASP A 177 -23.02 -10.98 9.45
N SER A 178 -23.91 -11.11 10.43
CA SER A 178 -25.23 -11.75 10.37
C SER A 178 -26.06 -11.38 9.13
N ALA A 179 -25.85 -10.19 8.54
CA ALA A 179 -26.49 -9.78 7.30
C ALA A 179 -26.22 -10.71 6.10
N TRP A 180 -25.15 -11.50 6.14
CA TRP A 180 -24.77 -12.44 5.08
C TRP A 180 -25.26 -13.87 5.31
N ASN A 181 -25.78 -14.16 6.51
CA ASN A 181 -26.38 -15.45 6.88
C ASN A 181 -27.83 -15.54 6.42
N ILE A 182 -28.05 -15.28 5.13
CA ILE A 182 -29.33 -15.47 4.41
C ILE A 182 -29.42 -16.89 3.87
#